data_AF-A0A960MM81-F1
#
_entry.id   AF-A0A960MM81-F1
#
_cell.length_a   1.000
_cell.length_b   1.000
_cell.length_c   1.000
_cell.angle_alpha   90.00
_cell.angle_beta   90.00
_cell.angle_gamma   90.00
#
_symmetry.space_group_name_H-M   'P 1'
#
loop_
_entity.id
_entity.type
_entity.pdbx_description
1 polymer ?
#
loop_
_entity_poly.entity_id
_entity_poly.type
_entity_poly.pdbx_seq_one_letter_code
_entity_poly.pdbx_strand_id
1 'polypeptide(L)'
;MNRRDIIIVAVLINTGLLVTLFVTSLSKEKEIPLVSAEPVSHKKVEMVAKLSPPPPAPIEKKASDPVDQVIKQYSEKVAVEVKEEKAPLPVLTPPKKEEEKVPVKAPVRAPLRVVTVEKGDVLEKIARSHGVSVDEIMKLNNLTNSRLQIGQELKLPEKKIPMKKEEIKKEDEGKYYVIKGGDSPWTIAQKHHMQVEELLKLNNIDEEKAKRLRPGDRLRIK
;
A
#
# COMPACT_ATOMS: atom_id res chain seq x y z
N MET A 1 10.74 -5.35 37.19
CA MET A 1 10.06 -6.52 36.61
C MET A 1 10.88 -7.01 35.43
N ASN A 2 11.34 -8.27 35.44
CA ASN A 2 12.14 -8.80 34.34
C ASN A 2 11.26 -9.09 33.12
N ARG A 3 11.85 -9.17 31.92
CA ARG A 3 11.11 -9.51 30.69
C ARG A 3 10.34 -10.83 30.81
N ARG A 4 10.87 -11.78 31.59
CA ARG A 4 10.21 -13.07 31.89
C ARG A 4 8.95 -12.88 32.73
N ASP A 5 8.99 -12.01 33.73
CA ASP A 5 7.84 -11.72 34.59
C ASP A 5 6.71 -11.04 33.80
N ILE A 6 7.06 -10.13 32.89
CA ILE A 6 6.09 -9.45 32.01
C ILE A 6 5.40 -10.45 31.08
N ILE A 7 6.14 -11.41 30.52
CA ILE A 7 5.57 -12.47 29.66
C ILE A 7 4.63 -13.37 30.46
N ILE A 8 5.04 -13.79 31.67
CA ILE A 8 4.22 -14.66 32.53
C ILE A 8 2.92 -13.96 32.94
N VAL A 9 3.00 -12.68 33.32
CA VAL A 9 1.81 -11.88 33.68
C VAL A 9 0.88 -11.70 32.48
N ALA A 10 1.42 -11.45 31.28
CA ALA A 10 0.61 -11.32 30.06
C ALA A 10 -0.11 -12.62 29.70
N VAL A 11 0.55 -13.78 29.85
CA VAL A 11 -0.05 -15.10 29.61
C VAL A 11 -1.15 -15.39 30.63
N LEU A 12 -0.95 -15.08 31.90
CA LEU A 12 -1.97 -15.27 32.96
C LEU A 12 -3.22 -14.41 32.73
N ILE A 13 -3.05 -13.14 32.33
CA ILE A 13 -4.18 -12.25 32.04
C ILE A 13 -4.99 -12.76 30.84
N ASN A 14 -4.33 -13.16 29.76
CA ASN A 14 -5.01 -13.62 28.54
C ASN A 14 -5.71 -14.98 28.73
N THR A 15 -5.08 -15.91 29.47
CA THR A 15 -5.70 -17.22 29.75
C THR A 15 -6.93 -17.09 30.64
N GLY A 16 -6.90 -16.18 31.64
CA GLY A 16 -8.06 -15.90 32.49
C GLY A 16 -9.26 -15.37 31.68
N LEU A 17 -9.04 -14.40 30.79
CA LEU A 17 -10.10 -13.85 29.93
C LEU A 17 -10.74 -14.94 29.05
N LEU A 18 -9.93 -15.81 28.44
CA LEU A 18 -10.39 -16.90 27.59
C LEU A 18 -11.29 -17.90 28.35
N VAL A 19 -10.91 -18.28 29.57
CA VAL A 19 -11.71 -19.19 30.40
C VAL A 19 -13.05 -18.55 30.77
N THR A 20 -13.07 -17.26 31.11
CA THR A 20 -14.33 -16.56 31.44
C THR A 20 -15.28 -16.46 30.24
N LEU A 21 -14.77 -16.14 29.04
CA LEU A 21 -15.57 -16.11 27.82
C LEU A 21 -16.08 -17.49 27.43
N PHE A 22 -15.29 -18.54 27.66
CA PHE A 22 -15.69 -19.91 27.40
C PHE A 22 -16.82 -20.38 28.34
N VAL A 23 -16.69 -20.14 29.66
CA VAL A 23 -17.72 -20.52 30.64
C VAL A 23 -19.03 -19.75 30.42
N THR A 24 -18.94 -18.45 30.11
CA THR A 24 -20.13 -17.62 29.81
C THR A 24 -20.81 -18.04 28.50
N SER A 25 -20.06 -18.50 27.50
CA SER A 25 -20.63 -19.03 26.25
C SER A 25 -21.39 -20.35 26.47
N LEU A 26 -20.98 -21.18 27.43
CA LEU A 26 -21.67 -22.43 27.73
C LEU A 26 -22.96 -22.26 28.55
N SER A 27 -23.17 -21.07 29.14
CA SER A 27 -24.26 -20.84 30.10
C SER A 27 -25.50 -20.18 29.49
N LYS A 28 -25.60 -20.07 28.15
CA LYS A 28 -26.70 -19.34 27.50
C LYS A 28 -27.66 -20.26 26.73
N GLU A 29 -28.36 -21.09 27.49
CA GLU A 29 -29.66 -21.67 27.11
C GLU A 29 -30.59 -21.59 28.32
N LYS A 30 -31.33 -20.48 28.45
CA LYS A 30 -32.50 -20.44 29.33
C LYS A 30 -33.55 -19.50 28.77
N GLU A 31 -34.45 -20.12 28.02
CA GLU A 31 -35.88 -19.87 27.82
C GLU A 31 -36.41 -18.42 27.92
N ILE A 32 -36.94 -17.94 26.80
CA ILE A 32 -37.83 -16.78 26.72
C ILE A 32 -39.27 -17.30 26.92
N PRO A 33 -40.03 -16.87 27.94
CA PRO A 33 -41.46 -17.18 27.98
C PRO A 33 -42.24 -16.16 27.16
N LEU A 34 -43.01 -16.71 26.22
CA LEU A 34 -44.04 -16.08 25.42
C LEU A 34 -45.24 -15.70 26.31
N VAL A 35 -45.65 -14.43 26.38
CA VAL A 35 -46.95 -14.04 26.96
C VAL A 35 -47.70 -13.09 26.03
N SER A 36 -48.92 -13.54 25.72
CA SER A 36 -49.96 -13.00 24.86
C SER A 36 -50.66 -11.75 25.43
N ALA A 37 -51.20 -10.93 24.52
CA ALA A 37 -52.15 -9.83 24.75
C ALA A 37 -53.47 -10.34 25.41
N GLU A 38 -54.39 -9.57 26.06
CA GLU A 38 -55.04 -8.26 25.77
C GLU A 38 -55.70 -7.63 27.06
N PRO A 39 -56.80 -6.81 27.07
CA PRO A 39 -56.81 -5.33 26.99
C PRO A 39 -57.57 -4.56 28.13
N VAL A 40 -57.57 -3.23 28.01
CA VAL A 40 -58.51 -2.19 28.57
C VAL A 40 -58.21 -1.59 29.97
N SER A 41 -57.89 -0.29 30.02
CA SER A 41 -58.83 0.77 30.44
C SER A 41 -58.13 2.10 30.74
N HIS A 42 -58.63 3.18 30.14
CA HIS A 42 -58.07 4.52 30.19
C HIS A 42 -58.34 5.24 31.52
N LYS A 43 -57.34 5.95 32.04
CA LYS A 43 -57.59 7.24 32.71
C LYS A 43 -56.54 8.27 32.35
N LYS A 44 -57.00 9.28 31.61
CA LYS A 44 -56.33 10.48 31.14
C LYS A 44 -55.84 11.32 32.32
N VAL A 45 -54.55 11.65 32.36
CA VAL A 45 -54.04 12.85 33.02
C VAL A 45 -53.00 13.48 32.10
N GLU A 46 -53.35 14.63 31.57
CA GLU A 46 -52.47 15.54 30.83
C GLU A 46 -51.41 16.12 31.77
N MET A 47 -50.14 15.92 31.43
CA MET A 47 -49.06 16.84 31.79
C MET A 47 -48.11 16.98 30.60
N VAL A 48 -48.35 18.01 29.81
CA VAL A 48 -47.47 18.44 28.72
C VAL A 48 -46.24 19.13 29.31
N ALA A 49 -45.20 18.36 29.64
CA ALA A 49 -43.86 18.87 29.88
C ALA A 49 -43.03 18.65 28.60
N LYS A 50 -42.98 19.67 27.74
CA LYS A 50 -41.98 19.78 26.67
C LYS A 50 -40.62 20.03 27.32
N LEU A 51 -39.83 18.99 27.55
CA LEU A 51 -38.40 19.13 27.78
C LEU A 51 -37.71 19.06 26.41
N SER A 52 -37.41 20.25 25.86
CA SER A 52 -36.44 20.34 24.76
C SER A 52 -35.06 19.93 25.27
N PRO A 53 -34.23 19.27 24.45
CA PRO A 53 -32.85 19.00 24.82
C PRO A 53 -32.08 20.31 25.03
N PRO A 54 -31.13 20.37 25.97
CA PRO A 54 -30.35 21.58 26.21
C PRO A 54 -29.48 21.91 24.97
N PRO A 55 -29.26 23.20 24.67
CA PRO A 55 -28.38 23.61 23.59
C PRO A 55 -26.94 23.15 23.87
N PRO A 56 -26.16 22.78 22.83
CA PRO A 56 -24.74 22.45 23.02
C PRO A 56 -24.00 23.67 23.58
N ALA A 57 -23.16 23.44 24.58
CA ALA A 57 -22.32 24.45 25.19
C ALA A 57 -21.45 25.17 24.12
N PRO A 58 -21.12 26.46 24.31
CA PRO A 58 -20.24 27.19 23.42
C PRO A 58 -18.88 26.49 23.30
N ILE A 59 -18.47 26.17 22.08
CA ILE A 59 -17.10 25.74 21.79
C ILE A 59 -16.21 26.95 22.03
N GLU A 60 -15.56 26.96 23.20
CA GLU A 60 -14.52 27.89 23.57
C GLU A 60 -13.35 27.70 22.58
N LYS A 61 -13.12 28.71 21.72
CA LYS A 61 -11.98 28.74 20.80
C LYS A 61 -10.69 28.83 21.60
N LYS A 62 -10.09 27.68 21.94
CA LYS A 62 -8.68 27.63 22.32
C LYS A 62 -7.84 27.83 21.07
N ALA A 63 -7.34 29.05 20.91
CA ALA A 63 -6.20 29.36 20.10
C ALA A 63 -4.97 28.60 20.63
N SER A 64 -4.31 27.84 19.75
CA SER A 64 -2.85 27.66 19.71
C SER A 64 -2.50 26.74 18.54
N ASP A 65 -2.30 27.36 17.39
CA ASP A 65 -1.53 26.80 16.27
C ASP A 65 -0.09 26.53 16.70
N PRO A 66 0.52 25.43 16.21
CA PRO A 66 1.92 25.53 15.79
C PRO A 66 2.17 24.88 14.42
N VAL A 67 1.22 24.95 13.48
CA VAL A 67 1.41 24.40 12.11
C VAL A 67 1.49 25.49 11.02
N ASP A 68 1.02 26.71 11.29
CA ASP A 68 0.96 27.77 10.27
C ASP A 68 2.14 28.77 10.28
N GLN A 69 3.09 28.65 11.21
CA GLN A 69 4.27 29.53 11.25
C GLN A 69 5.40 29.17 10.26
N VAL A 70 5.32 28.04 9.57
CA VAL A 70 6.39 27.63 8.62
C VAL A 70 6.19 28.22 7.22
N ILE A 71 4.98 28.66 6.86
CA ILE A 71 4.69 29.19 5.51
C ILE A 71 4.98 30.69 5.40
N LYS A 72 5.03 31.43 6.51
CA LYS A 72 5.22 32.89 6.49
C LYS A 72 6.69 33.33 6.50
N GLN A 73 7.65 32.42 6.65
CA GLN A 73 9.08 32.75 6.71
C GLN A 73 9.80 32.59 5.35
N TYR A 74 9.15 32.02 4.33
CA TYR A 74 9.76 31.82 3.00
C TYR A 74 9.20 32.73 1.90
N SER A 75 8.30 33.66 2.21
CA SER A 75 7.71 34.59 1.22
C SER A 75 8.23 36.03 1.28
N GLU A 76 9.20 36.36 2.14
CA GLU A 76 9.60 37.77 2.36
C GLU A 76 11.08 38.09 2.08
N LYS A 77 11.81 37.26 1.31
CA LYS A 77 13.19 37.58 0.87
C LYS A 77 13.51 37.27 -0.59
N VAL A 78 12.65 37.66 -1.52
CA VAL A 78 13.06 38.00 -2.90
C VAL A 78 12.23 39.17 -3.39
N ALA A 79 12.47 40.34 -2.80
CA ALA A 79 12.15 41.62 -3.42
C ALA A 79 13.49 42.30 -3.74
N VAL A 80 14.03 42.01 -4.92
CA VAL A 80 15.07 42.82 -5.54
C VAL A 80 14.55 43.24 -6.91
N GLU A 81 13.91 44.40 -6.90
CA GLU A 81 14.08 45.50 -7.85
C GLU A 81 14.34 45.13 -9.32
N VAL A 82 13.26 45.04 -10.10
CA VAL A 82 13.30 45.07 -11.56
C VAL A 82 13.38 46.54 -12.00
N LYS A 83 14.54 46.93 -12.55
CA LYS A 83 14.67 48.14 -13.36
C LYS A 83 14.57 47.75 -14.83
N GLU A 84 13.62 48.36 -15.52
CA GLU A 84 13.44 48.29 -16.98
C GLU A 84 14.65 48.89 -17.70
N GLU A 85 15.17 48.19 -18.72
CA GLU A 85 15.88 48.83 -19.82
C GLU A 85 15.63 48.08 -21.15
N LYS A 86 15.31 48.86 -22.18
CA LYS A 86 14.77 48.46 -23.49
C LYS A 86 15.87 48.01 -24.48
N ALA A 87 15.58 46.91 -25.18
CA ALA A 87 15.85 46.58 -26.62
C ALA A 87 17.32 46.51 -27.12
N PRO A 88 17.62 45.88 -28.30
CA PRO A 88 16.76 45.14 -29.23
C PRO A 88 17.24 43.69 -29.57
N LEU A 89 16.40 42.96 -30.32
CA LEU A 89 16.67 41.65 -30.92
C LEU A 89 17.88 41.67 -31.89
N PRO A 90 18.65 40.57 -31.96
CA PRO A 90 19.28 40.17 -33.21
C PRO A 90 18.86 38.74 -33.59
N VAL A 91 18.06 38.66 -34.65
CA VAL A 91 18.07 37.51 -35.56
C VAL A 91 19.29 37.70 -36.46
N LEU A 92 20.11 36.67 -36.67
CA LEU A 92 20.67 36.24 -37.97
C LEU A 92 21.76 35.16 -37.78
N THR A 93 21.34 33.93 -38.07
CA THR A 93 22.06 32.82 -38.74
C THR A 93 23.29 32.13 -38.12
N PRO A 94 23.37 30.79 -38.28
CA PRO A 94 24.43 29.94 -37.73
C PRO A 94 25.70 29.91 -38.63
N PRO A 95 26.90 29.70 -38.07
CA PRO A 95 28.04 29.30 -38.88
C PRO A 95 27.97 27.78 -39.15
N LYS A 96 27.78 27.46 -40.43
CA LYS A 96 27.97 26.16 -41.07
C LYS A 96 29.44 26.06 -41.52
N LYS A 97 30.18 25.01 -41.10
CA LYS A 97 31.11 24.14 -41.87
C LYS A 97 31.92 23.24 -40.91
N GLU A 98 31.52 21.98 -40.74
CA GLU A 98 32.09 20.73 -41.33
C GLU A 98 33.29 20.14 -40.57
N GLU A 99 33.05 18.97 -39.99
CA GLU A 99 33.93 17.81 -39.65
C GLU A 99 33.24 17.15 -38.43
N GLU A 100 32.74 15.92 -38.42
CA GLU A 100 33.16 14.67 -39.05
C GLU A 100 31.93 13.71 -39.11
N LYS A 101 31.76 13.00 -40.22
CA LYS A 101 30.61 12.10 -40.44
C LYS A 101 30.73 10.84 -39.58
N VAL A 102 30.19 10.87 -38.37
CA VAL A 102 29.80 9.64 -37.65
C VAL A 102 28.32 9.37 -37.94
N PRO A 103 27.92 8.17 -38.41
CA PRO A 103 26.51 7.88 -38.65
C PRO A 103 25.79 7.84 -37.30
N VAL A 104 25.11 8.94 -36.93
CA VAL A 104 24.21 8.97 -35.78
C VAL A 104 23.00 8.09 -36.11
N LYS A 105 23.14 6.81 -35.79
CA LYS A 105 22.03 5.87 -35.72
C LYS A 105 21.06 6.45 -34.69
N ALA A 106 19.95 7.01 -35.16
CA ALA A 106 18.88 7.55 -34.31
C ALA A 106 18.57 6.54 -33.19
N PRO A 107 18.33 6.97 -31.94
CA PRO A 107 17.98 6.05 -30.87
C PRO A 107 16.71 5.32 -31.29
N VAL A 108 16.84 4.01 -31.51
CA VAL A 108 15.73 3.11 -31.81
C VAL A 108 14.73 3.28 -30.68
N ARG A 109 13.62 3.99 -30.93
CA ARG A 109 12.56 4.14 -29.94
C ARG A 109 12.02 2.75 -29.65
N ALA A 110 12.34 2.24 -28.46
CA ALA A 110 11.77 0.99 -28.00
C ALA A 110 10.24 1.13 -28.01
N PRO A 111 9.51 0.10 -28.47
CA PRO A 111 8.06 0.16 -28.43
C PRO A 111 7.59 0.32 -26.99
N LEU A 112 6.46 1.01 -26.81
CA LEU A 112 5.90 1.35 -25.50
C LEU A 112 4.53 0.69 -25.35
N ARG A 113 4.25 0.20 -24.15
CA ARG A 113 2.93 -0.30 -23.74
C ARG A 113 2.26 0.69 -22.80
N VAL A 114 0.97 0.92 -22.95
CA VAL A 114 0.18 1.76 -22.05
C VAL A 114 -0.65 0.87 -21.12
N VAL A 115 -0.65 1.17 -19.83
CA VAL A 115 -1.43 0.48 -18.78
C VAL A 115 -2.22 1.53 -18.00
N THR A 116 -3.52 1.34 -17.85
CA THR A 116 -4.38 2.20 -17.03
C THR A 116 -4.36 1.70 -15.59
N VAL A 117 -4.10 2.59 -14.64
CA VAL A 117 -4.05 2.28 -13.21
C VAL A 117 -5.45 1.97 -12.68
N GLU A 118 -5.60 0.83 -12.01
CA GLU A 118 -6.83 0.44 -11.35
C GLU A 118 -6.79 0.68 -9.83
N LYS A 119 -7.94 0.55 -9.17
CA LYS A 119 -8.04 0.70 -7.71
C LYS A 119 -7.17 -0.36 -7.01
N GLY A 120 -6.24 0.11 -6.19
CA GLY A 120 -5.34 -0.76 -5.42
C GLY A 120 -4.05 -1.14 -6.17
N ASP A 121 -3.80 -0.56 -7.34
CA ASP A 121 -2.50 -0.66 -7.99
C ASP A 121 -1.45 0.22 -7.34
N VAL A 122 -0.22 -0.28 -7.37
CA VAL A 122 0.97 0.38 -6.86
C VAL A 122 2.05 0.24 -7.93
N LEU A 123 2.88 1.27 -8.09
CA LEU A 123 3.90 1.34 -9.13
C LEU A 123 4.82 0.10 -9.14
N GLU A 124 5.13 -0.42 -7.95
CA GLU A 124 5.95 -1.63 -7.79
C GLU A 124 5.27 -2.90 -8.29
N LYS A 125 3.94 -3.03 -8.11
CA LYS A 125 3.15 -4.16 -8.62
C LYS A 125 3.10 -4.15 -10.15
N ILE A 126 2.90 -2.97 -10.74
CA ILE A 126 2.88 -2.76 -12.19
C ILE A 126 4.27 -3.00 -12.79
N ALA A 127 5.32 -2.45 -12.18
CA ALA A 127 6.71 -2.68 -12.59
C ALA A 127 7.02 -4.17 -12.70
N ARG A 128 6.67 -4.92 -11.65
CA ARG A 128 6.92 -6.36 -11.59
C ARG A 128 6.07 -7.16 -12.57
N SER A 129 4.76 -6.87 -12.72
CA SER A 129 3.91 -7.60 -13.66
C SER A 129 4.36 -7.47 -15.12
N HIS A 130 5.08 -6.39 -15.42
CA HIS A 130 5.60 -6.11 -16.76
C HIS A 130 7.13 -6.26 -16.86
N GLY A 131 7.80 -6.71 -15.79
CA GLY A 131 9.25 -6.92 -15.71
C GLY A 131 10.10 -5.71 -16.09
N VAL A 132 9.63 -4.53 -15.72
CA VAL A 132 10.35 -3.25 -15.86
C VAL A 132 10.67 -2.72 -14.47
N SER A 133 11.67 -1.84 -14.33
CA SER A 133 11.97 -1.25 -13.03
C SER A 133 11.02 -0.10 -12.70
N VAL A 134 10.81 0.14 -11.41
CA VAL A 134 10.01 1.28 -10.93
C VAL A 134 10.62 2.59 -11.44
N ASP A 135 11.94 2.74 -11.34
CA ASP A 135 12.67 3.91 -11.81
C ASP A 135 12.51 4.15 -13.31
N GLU A 136 12.49 3.07 -14.12
CA GLU A 136 12.23 3.17 -15.55
C GLU A 136 10.81 3.68 -15.82
N ILE A 137 9.80 3.17 -15.12
CA ILE A 137 8.42 3.67 -15.25
C ILE A 137 8.34 5.14 -14.83
N MET A 138 8.96 5.50 -13.70
CA MET A 138 8.93 6.88 -13.20
C MET A 138 9.57 7.84 -14.19
N LYS A 139 10.76 7.51 -14.70
CA LYS A 139 11.46 8.32 -15.71
C LYS A 139 10.66 8.44 -16.99
N LEU A 140 10.06 7.35 -17.46
CA LEU A 140 9.29 7.35 -18.71
C LEU A 140 7.98 8.16 -18.62
N ASN A 141 7.39 8.24 -17.43
CA ASN A 141 6.13 8.95 -17.17
C ASN A 141 6.31 10.29 -16.44
N ASN A 142 7.55 10.75 -16.27
CA ASN A 142 7.89 11.97 -15.52
C ASN A 142 7.27 12.00 -14.10
N LEU A 143 7.19 10.85 -13.43
CA LEU A 143 6.68 10.75 -12.07
C LEU A 143 7.77 11.18 -11.08
N THR A 144 7.42 12.09 -10.18
CA THR A 144 8.31 12.51 -9.09
C THR A 144 8.17 11.63 -7.85
N ASN A 145 7.12 10.83 -7.76
CA ASN A 145 6.84 9.93 -6.64
C ASN A 145 6.03 8.70 -7.10
N SER A 146 5.83 7.75 -6.18
CA SER A 146 5.12 6.48 -6.46
C SER A 146 3.60 6.54 -6.28
N ARG A 147 3.01 7.73 -6.07
CA ARG A 147 1.55 7.86 -5.95
C ARG A 147 0.92 7.76 -7.33
N LEU A 148 -0.04 6.86 -7.44
CA LEU A 148 -0.81 6.63 -8.66
C LEU A 148 -2.25 7.08 -8.48
N GLN A 149 -2.83 7.66 -9.52
CA GLN A 149 -4.24 8.00 -9.58
C GLN A 149 -4.99 6.92 -10.34
N ILE A 150 -6.20 6.58 -9.88
CA ILE A 150 -7.06 5.63 -10.58
C ILE A 150 -7.42 6.24 -11.94
N GLY A 151 -7.31 5.45 -13.01
CA GLY A 151 -7.49 5.91 -14.39
C GLY A 151 -6.24 6.55 -15.02
N GLN A 152 -5.15 6.70 -14.28
CA GLN A 152 -3.89 7.22 -14.81
C GLN A 152 -3.31 6.26 -15.84
N GLU A 153 -2.92 6.78 -17.00
CA GLU A 153 -2.20 6.00 -18.01
C GLU A 153 -0.69 6.02 -17.73
N LEU A 154 -0.10 4.83 -17.61
CA LEU A 154 1.33 4.63 -17.46
C LEU A 154 1.91 4.04 -18.74
N LYS A 155 2.94 4.69 -19.27
CA LYS A 155 3.79 4.20 -20.36
C LYS A 155 4.86 3.29 -19.76
N LEU A 156 4.99 2.09 -20.29
CA LEU A 156 6.01 1.14 -19.91
C LEU A 156 6.89 0.85 -21.13
N PRO A 157 8.22 0.71 -20.96
CA PRO A 157 9.04 0.20 -22.04
C PRO A 157 8.60 -1.22 -22.36
N GLU A 158 8.39 -1.54 -23.63
CA GLU A 158 8.09 -2.89 -24.08
C GLU A 158 9.40 -3.68 -24.11
N LYS A 159 9.93 -3.96 -22.92
CA LYS A 159 10.95 -4.97 -22.75
C LYS A 159 10.22 -6.28 -22.91
N LYS A 160 10.35 -6.92 -24.07
CA LYS A 160 10.13 -8.36 -24.18
C LYS A 160 11.11 -8.96 -23.19
N ILE A 161 10.67 -9.20 -21.96
CA ILE A 161 11.34 -10.14 -21.10
C ILE A 161 11.26 -11.41 -21.95
N PRO A 162 12.38 -11.98 -22.43
CA PRO A 162 12.34 -13.42 -22.57
C PRO A 162 12.07 -13.86 -21.13
N MET A 163 10.80 -14.13 -20.80
CA MET A 163 10.53 -15.16 -19.81
C MET A 163 11.42 -16.28 -20.30
N LYS A 164 12.57 -16.46 -19.66
CA LYS A 164 13.39 -17.61 -19.92
C LYS A 164 12.48 -18.72 -19.39
N LYS A 165 11.65 -19.24 -20.30
CA LYS A 165 11.37 -20.66 -20.37
C LYS A 165 12.76 -21.27 -20.43
N GLU A 166 13.38 -21.38 -19.28
CA GLU A 166 14.24 -22.52 -19.04
C GLU A 166 13.30 -23.67 -19.34
N GLU A 167 13.57 -24.34 -20.46
CA GLU A 167 12.91 -25.58 -20.81
C GLU A 167 13.04 -26.46 -19.57
N ILE A 168 11.94 -26.59 -18.84
CA ILE A 168 11.87 -27.41 -17.65
C ILE A 168 12.20 -28.80 -18.15
N LYS A 169 13.39 -29.31 -17.81
CA LYS A 169 13.64 -30.75 -17.92
C LYS A 169 12.52 -31.39 -17.10
N LYS A 170 11.75 -32.30 -17.70
CA LYS A 170 10.53 -32.91 -17.13
C LYS A 170 10.75 -33.59 -15.76
N GLU A 171 12.00 -33.66 -15.30
CA GLU A 171 12.45 -34.14 -13.99
C GLU A 171 12.27 -33.12 -12.84
N ASP A 172 12.09 -31.84 -13.13
CA ASP A 172 11.96 -30.77 -12.11
C ASP A 172 10.50 -30.23 -11.96
N GLU A 173 9.52 -30.80 -12.67
CA GLU A 173 8.10 -30.50 -12.45
C GLU A 173 7.70 -30.92 -11.03
N GLY A 174 7.28 -29.96 -10.20
CA GLY A 174 6.88 -30.18 -8.81
C GLY A 174 7.97 -29.89 -7.77
N LYS A 175 9.22 -29.66 -8.18
CA LYS A 175 10.32 -29.35 -7.25
C LYS A 175 10.43 -27.87 -6.91
N TYR A 176 9.85 -27.00 -7.73
CA TYR A 176 9.88 -25.55 -7.55
C TYR A 176 8.48 -24.95 -7.60
N TYR A 177 8.25 -23.96 -6.73
CA TYR A 177 7.08 -23.10 -6.72
C TYR A 177 7.48 -21.67 -7.08
N VAL A 178 6.70 -21.04 -7.96
CA VAL A 178 6.85 -19.62 -8.29
C VAL A 178 5.88 -18.82 -7.43
N ILE A 179 6.42 -17.94 -6.59
CA ILE A 179 5.63 -17.10 -5.68
C ILE A 179 4.66 -16.24 -6.51
N LYS A 180 3.39 -16.21 -6.11
CA LYS A 180 2.35 -15.36 -6.72
C LYS A 180 2.03 -14.15 -5.84
N GLY A 181 1.29 -13.19 -6.39
CA GLY A 181 0.81 -12.05 -5.63
C GLY A 181 -0.03 -12.50 -4.43
N GLY A 182 0.34 -12.05 -3.22
CA GLY A 182 -0.34 -12.44 -1.98
C GLY A 182 0.22 -13.69 -1.30
N ASP A 183 1.19 -14.36 -1.91
CA ASP A 183 1.87 -15.49 -1.26
C ASP A 183 2.85 -15.01 -0.18
N SER A 184 2.94 -15.80 0.88
CA SER A 184 3.91 -15.66 1.97
C SER A 184 4.59 -17.01 2.19
N PRO A 185 5.77 -17.07 2.83
CA PRO A 185 6.40 -18.33 3.23
C PRO A 185 5.43 -19.26 3.96
N TRP A 186 4.53 -18.69 4.77
CA TRP A 186 3.50 -19.43 5.50
C TRP A 186 2.44 -20.03 4.57
N THR A 187 1.83 -19.24 3.69
CA THR A 187 0.78 -19.75 2.78
C THR A 187 1.34 -20.77 1.78
N ILE A 188 2.59 -20.58 1.33
CA ILE A 188 3.28 -21.50 0.43
C ILE A 188 3.58 -22.81 1.17
N ALA A 189 4.19 -22.75 2.35
CA ALA A 189 4.51 -23.95 3.12
C ALA A 189 3.25 -24.76 3.44
N GLN A 190 2.18 -24.11 3.90
CA GLN A 190 0.91 -24.75 4.19
C GLN A 190 0.30 -25.45 2.97
N LYS A 191 0.31 -24.78 1.81
CA LYS A 191 -0.21 -25.32 0.55
C LYS A 191 0.58 -26.54 0.06
N HIS A 192 1.87 -26.59 0.37
CA HIS A 192 2.76 -27.69 0.02
C HIS A 192 2.97 -28.68 1.17
N HIS A 193 2.17 -28.60 2.24
CA HIS A 193 2.25 -29.47 3.41
C HIS A 193 3.64 -29.50 4.07
N MET A 194 4.33 -28.35 4.04
CA MET A 194 5.65 -28.14 4.64
C MET A 194 5.55 -27.22 5.86
N GLN A 195 6.54 -27.30 6.74
CA GLN A 195 6.74 -26.25 7.76
C GLN A 195 7.43 -25.04 7.13
N VAL A 196 7.15 -23.84 7.65
CA VAL A 196 7.75 -22.60 7.14
C VAL A 196 9.27 -22.64 7.29
N GLU A 197 9.75 -23.07 8.44
CA GLU A 197 11.17 -23.22 8.74
C GLU A 197 11.84 -24.21 7.78
N GLU A 198 11.15 -25.28 7.41
CA GLU A 198 11.66 -26.27 6.45
C GLU A 198 11.76 -25.67 5.04
N LEU A 199 10.72 -24.96 4.59
CA LEU A 199 10.72 -24.26 3.30
C LEU A 199 11.86 -23.25 3.21
N LEU A 200 12.06 -22.45 4.28
CA LEU A 200 13.12 -21.45 4.33
C LEU A 200 14.52 -22.08 4.34
N LYS A 201 14.72 -23.13 5.15
CA LYS A 201 15.99 -23.88 5.18
C LYS A 201 16.31 -24.54 3.84
N LEU A 202 15.33 -25.15 3.19
CA LEU A 202 15.50 -25.79 1.87
C LEU A 202 15.97 -24.82 0.80
N ASN A 203 15.65 -23.53 0.97
CA ASN A 203 16.00 -22.46 0.04
C ASN A 203 17.15 -21.57 0.53
N ASN A 204 17.77 -21.88 1.67
CA ASN A 204 18.82 -21.08 2.29
C ASN A 204 18.36 -19.61 2.48
N ILE A 205 17.14 -19.44 3.01
CA ILE A 205 16.50 -18.15 3.26
C ILE A 205 16.37 -17.98 4.78
N ASP A 206 16.78 -16.83 5.29
CA ASP A 206 16.55 -16.40 6.68
C ASP A 206 15.27 -15.57 6.79
N GLU A 207 14.82 -15.26 8.01
CA GLU A 207 13.57 -14.50 8.23
C GLU A 207 13.59 -13.12 7.54
N GLU A 208 14.75 -12.48 7.48
CA GLU A 208 14.91 -11.17 6.84
C GLU A 208 14.79 -11.25 5.32
N LYS A 209 15.40 -12.25 4.69
CA LYS A 209 15.25 -12.50 3.26
C LYS A 209 13.86 -13.03 2.93
N ALA A 210 13.22 -13.76 3.86
CA ALA A 210 11.84 -14.20 3.72
C ALA A 210 10.86 -13.02 3.61
N LYS A 211 11.06 -11.95 4.42
CA LYS A 211 10.30 -10.68 4.31
C LYS A 211 10.53 -9.96 2.97
N ARG A 212 11.63 -10.28 2.28
CA ARG A 212 11.99 -9.72 0.98
C ARG A 212 11.54 -10.58 -0.19
N LEU A 213 10.96 -11.76 0.03
CA LEU A 213 10.41 -12.58 -1.04
C LEU A 213 9.29 -11.84 -1.77
N ARG A 214 9.28 -11.96 -3.10
CA ARG A 214 8.36 -11.27 -4.00
C ARG A 214 7.75 -12.25 -5.00
N PRO A 215 6.58 -11.90 -5.58
CA PRO A 215 6.02 -12.65 -6.68
C PRO A 215 7.01 -12.77 -7.84
N GLY A 216 7.14 -13.97 -8.41
CA GLY A 216 8.11 -14.32 -9.44
C GLY A 216 9.35 -15.03 -8.91
N ASP A 217 9.66 -14.90 -7.62
CA ASP A 217 10.73 -15.67 -6.98
C ASP A 217 10.41 -17.17 -7.04
N ARG A 218 11.46 -17.99 -7.15
CA ARG A 218 11.33 -19.44 -7.17
C ARG A 218 11.80 -20.01 -5.85
N LEU A 219 10.98 -20.88 -5.26
CA LEU A 219 11.31 -21.65 -4.07
C LEU A 219 11.29 -23.12 -4.39
N ARG A 220 12.31 -23.85 -3.94
CA ARG A 220 12.30 -25.30 -3.84
C ARG A 220 11.23 -25.71 -2.83
N ILE A 221 10.42 -26.69 -3.22
CA ILE A 221 9.38 -27.33 -2.41
C ILE A 221 9.65 -28.83 -2.37
N LYS A 222 9.08 -29.53 -1.39
CA LYS A 222 9.12 -30.99 -1.27
C LYS A 222 7.83 -31.63 -1.75
#